data_AF-A0A7S2JZB3-F1
#
_entry.id   AF-A0A7S2JZB3-F1
#
_cell.length_a   1.000
_cell.length_b   1.000
_cell.length_c   1.000
_cell.angle_alpha   90.00
_cell.angle_beta   90.00
_cell.angle_gamma   90.00
#
_symmetry.space_group_name_H-M   'P 1'
#
loop_
_entity.id
_entity.type
_entity.pdbx_description
1 polymer ?
#
loop_
_entity_poly.entity_id
_entity_poly.type
_entity_poly.pdbx_seq_one_letter_code
_entity_poly.pdbx_strand_id
1 'polypeptide(L)'
;IFMSGCNRLVVLFGTTYLSRLWCVVELFTFLQMELDTGVIDFERLCFRGSCNGEQSCPVEHPLLHFDVRNCECFDVADKKRLQRVIHAGFGSMSNFNIEVLRVVKASSLHPKV
;
A
#
# COMPACT_ATOMS: atom_id res chain seq x y z
N ILE A 1 16.19 0.37 -3.42
CA ILE A 1 15.07 0.06 -4.32
C ILE A 1 15.14 1.04 -5.48
N PHE A 2 15.30 0.57 -6.72
CA PHE A 2 15.37 1.43 -7.91
C PHE A 2 14.04 1.35 -8.66
N MET A 3 13.10 2.19 -8.24
CA MET A 3 11.74 2.20 -8.80
C MET A 3 11.59 3.19 -9.97
N SER A 4 12.51 4.13 -10.13
CA SER A 4 12.53 5.12 -11.22
C SER A 4 12.89 4.56 -12.60
N GLY A 5 13.19 3.27 -12.70
CA GLY A 5 13.46 2.59 -13.97
C GLY A 5 12.24 1.92 -14.60
N CYS A 6 11.07 2.05 -13.97
CA CYS A 6 9.85 1.35 -14.36
C CYS A 6 8.78 2.37 -14.77
N ASN A 7 8.20 2.21 -15.97
CA ASN A 7 7.12 3.09 -16.44
C ASN A 7 5.77 2.84 -15.73
N ARG A 8 5.66 1.72 -15.02
CA ARG A 8 4.45 1.26 -14.31
C ARG A 8 4.83 0.40 -13.11
N LEU A 9 4.02 0.47 -12.06
CA LEU A 9 4.13 -0.36 -10.86
C LEU A 9 2.92 -1.28 -10.75
N VAL A 10 3.13 -2.59 -10.86
CA VAL A 10 2.08 -3.58 -10.60
C VAL A 10 2.11 -4.00 -9.13
N VAL A 11 1.02 -3.76 -8.42
CA VAL A 11 0.87 -4.08 -7.00
C VAL A 11 -0.03 -5.30 -6.85
N LEU A 12 0.54 -6.41 -6.38
CA LEU A 12 -0.23 -7.59 -6.00
C LEU A 12 -0.85 -7.37 -4.61
N PHE A 13 -2.11 -6.95 -4.59
CA PHE A 13 -2.78 -6.45 -3.40
C PHE A 13 -3.53 -7.56 -2.66
N GLY A 14 -2.85 -8.18 -1.70
CA GLY A 14 -3.43 -9.15 -0.77
C GLY A 14 -3.79 -8.55 0.59
N THR A 15 -4.41 -9.35 1.45
CA THR A 15 -4.88 -8.94 2.79
C THR A 15 -3.77 -8.44 3.72
N THR A 16 -2.52 -8.83 3.47
CA THR A 16 -1.35 -8.44 4.29
C THR A 16 -0.51 -7.34 3.66
N TYR A 17 -0.88 -6.83 2.47
CA TYR A 17 -0.07 -5.81 1.79
C TYR A 17 0.08 -4.54 2.63
N LEU A 18 -1.05 -4.01 3.12
CA LEU A 18 -1.07 -2.79 3.94
C LEU A 18 -0.53 -2.98 5.36
N SER A 19 -0.36 -4.22 5.83
CA SER A 19 0.28 -4.46 7.13
C SER A 19 1.80 -4.51 7.05
N ARG A 20 2.42 -4.42 5.86
CA ARG A 20 3.88 -4.45 5.69
C ARG A 20 4.42 -3.06 5.42
N LEU A 21 5.26 -2.55 6.32
CA LEU A 21 5.75 -1.17 6.24
C LEU A 21 6.53 -0.90 4.95
N TRP A 22 7.39 -1.83 4.54
CA TRP A 22 8.18 -1.69 3.31
C TRP A 22 7.30 -1.62 2.05
N CYS A 23 6.22 -2.41 1.97
CA CYS A 23 5.30 -2.36 0.84
C CYS A 23 4.65 -0.99 0.69
N VAL A 24 4.24 -0.38 1.80
CA VAL A 24 3.63 0.95 1.80
C VAL A 24 4.66 2.05 1.48
N VAL A 25 5.88 1.93 2.00
CA VAL A 25 6.99 2.85 1.69
C VAL A 25 7.37 2.78 0.22
N GLU A 26 7.38 1.58 -0.38
CA GLU A 26 7.62 1.39 -1.81
C GLU A 26 6.54 2.08 -2.65
N LEU A 27 5.28 1.82 -2.34
CA LEU A 27 4.14 2.46 -3.01
C LEU A 27 4.27 3.99 -2.97
N PHE A 28 4.55 4.55 -1.79
CA PHE A 28 4.73 5.99 -1.63
C PHE A 28 5.95 6.52 -2.40
N THR A 29 7.09 5.84 -2.31
CA THR A 29 8.32 6.28 -2.98
C THR A 29 8.14 6.29 -4.50
N PHE A 30 7.42 5.31 -5.06
CA PHE A 30 7.09 5.28 -6.49
C PHE A 30 6.29 6.53 -6.92
N LEU A 31 5.25 6.88 -6.16
CA LEU A 31 4.42 8.05 -6.44
C LEU A 31 5.18 9.37 -6.40
N GLN A 32 6.11 9.52 -5.46
CA GLN A 32 6.91 10.73 -5.38
C GLN A 32 7.83 10.91 -6.59
N MET A 33 8.13 9.83 -7.32
CA MET A 33 8.96 9.88 -8.52
C MET A 33 8.15 10.09 -9.79
N GLU A 34 7.00 9.43 -9.94
CA GLU A 34 6.21 9.47 -11.18
C GLU A 34 5.08 10.51 -11.16
N LEU A 35 4.69 11.04 -9.98
CA LEU A 35 3.60 12.01 -9.75
C LEU A 35 2.20 11.64 -10.29
N ASP A 36 2.05 10.49 -10.94
CA ASP A 36 0.80 9.97 -11.49
C ASP A 36 0.39 8.67 -10.77
N THR A 37 -0.87 8.57 -10.36
CA THR A 37 -1.45 7.34 -9.78
C THR A 37 -1.91 6.35 -10.84
N GLY A 38 -2.08 6.77 -12.09
CA GLY A 38 -2.52 5.96 -13.23
C GLY A 38 -1.47 5.00 -13.79
N VAL A 39 -0.22 5.12 -13.32
CA VAL A 39 0.88 4.19 -13.61
C VAL A 39 0.96 3.05 -12.59
N ILE A 40 0.04 2.99 -11.60
CA ILE A 40 -0.01 1.94 -10.59
C ILE A 40 -1.20 1.02 -10.84
N ASP A 41 -0.91 -0.23 -11.16
CA ASP A 41 -1.90 -1.25 -11.47
C ASP A 41 -2.07 -2.19 -10.26
N PHE A 42 -3.20 -2.12 -9.56
CA PHE A 42 -3.50 -2.99 -8.41
C PHE A 42 -4.20 -4.28 -8.85
N GLU A 43 -3.52 -5.41 -8.74
CA GLU A 43 -4.10 -6.74 -8.96
C GLU A 43 -4.47 -7.39 -7.61
N ARG A 44 -5.77 -7.53 -7.36
CA ARG A 44 -6.28 -8.10 -6.10
C ARG A 44 -5.94 -9.60 -6.03
N LEU A 45 -5.29 -10.00 -4.94
CA LEU A 45 -5.02 -11.41 -4.68
C LEU A 45 -6.12 -12.01 -3.79
N CYS A 46 -6.91 -12.92 -4.35
CA CYS A 46 -7.86 -13.76 -3.62
C CYS A 46 -7.27 -15.16 -3.45
N PHE A 47 -6.98 -15.58 -2.21
CA PHE A 47 -6.54 -16.95 -1.95
C PHE A 47 -7.73 -17.89 -1.84
N ARG A 48 -7.74 -18.92 -2.69
CA ARG A 48 -8.83 -19.91 -2.85
C ARG A 48 -9.05 -20.85 -1.64
N GLY A 49 -8.42 -20.57 -0.50
CA GLY A 49 -8.51 -21.38 0.74
C GLY A 49 -9.05 -20.66 1.97
N SER A 50 -9.28 -19.34 1.92
CA SER A 50 -9.88 -18.58 3.03
C SER A 50 -11.38 -18.35 2.90
N CYS A 51 -11.98 -18.78 1.79
CA CYS A 51 -13.40 -18.61 1.49
C CYS A 51 -14.09 -19.97 1.47
N ASN A 52 -14.79 -20.29 2.57
CA ASN A 52 -15.79 -21.35 2.56
C ASN A 52 -16.96 -20.88 1.69
N GLY A 53 -16.95 -21.21 0.41
CA GLY A 53 -18.13 -21.20 -0.46
C GLY A 53 -18.73 -19.86 -0.88
N GLU A 54 -18.48 -18.75 -0.18
CA GLU A 54 -19.17 -17.48 -0.48
C GLU A 54 -18.19 -16.30 -0.61
N GLN A 55 -18.32 -15.65 -1.77
CA GLN A 55 -17.93 -14.29 -2.17
C GLN A 55 -16.82 -13.55 -1.40
N SER A 56 -15.76 -13.23 -2.15
CA SER A 56 -14.88 -12.06 -2.02
C SER A 56 -14.17 -11.92 -0.66
N CYS A 57 -12.85 -12.15 -0.63
CA CYS A 57 -12.03 -11.69 0.49
C CYS A 57 -12.25 -10.17 0.65
N PRO A 58 -12.80 -9.65 1.76
CA PRO A 58 -13.13 -8.23 1.86
C PRO A 58 -11.86 -7.40 1.98
N VAL A 59 -11.33 -6.97 0.83
CA VAL A 59 -10.20 -6.02 0.74
C VAL A 59 -10.56 -4.66 1.36
N GLU A 60 -11.85 -4.39 1.53
CA GLU A 60 -12.36 -3.21 2.24
C GLU A 60 -11.88 -3.16 3.69
N HIS A 61 -11.74 -4.30 4.37
CA HIS A 61 -11.38 -4.34 5.79
C HIS A 61 -9.95 -3.82 6.07
N PRO A 62 -8.91 -4.20 5.29
CA PRO A 62 -7.59 -3.59 5.39
C PRO A 62 -7.56 -2.06 5.14
N LEU A 63 -8.40 -1.55 4.25
CA LEU A 63 -8.43 -0.13 3.89
C LEU A 63 -9.10 0.74 4.98
N LEU A 64 -10.13 0.20 5.64
CA LEU A 64 -10.85 0.91 6.70
C LEU A 64 -10.01 1.09 7.98
N HIS A 65 -9.11 0.15 8.25
CA HIS A 65 -8.32 0.12 9.48
C HIS A 65 -6.83 0.42 9.26
N PHE A 66 -6.48 0.95 8.08
CA PHE A 66 -5.08 1.22 7.76
C PHE A 66 -4.48 2.28 8.70
N ASP A 67 -3.34 1.94 9.29
CA ASP A 67 -2.52 2.87 10.04
C ASP A 67 -1.05 2.44 9.94
N VAL A 68 -0.19 3.32 9.42
CA VAL A 68 1.25 3.08 9.29
C VAL A 68 1.95 2.74 10.62
N ARG A 69 1.36 3.15 11.74
CA ARG A 69 1.87 2.81 13.08
C ARG A 69 1.76 1.32 13.38
N ASN A 70 0.74 0.67 12.82
CA ASN A 70 0.43 -0.75 12.97
C ASN A 70 1.11 -1.63 11.91
N CYS A 71 1.83 -1.04 10.94
CA CYS A 71 2.57 -1.81 9.96
C CYS A 71 3.77 -2.53 10.60
N GLU A 72 4.02 -3.75 10.14
CA GLU A 72 5.10 -4.61 10.56
C GLU A 72 6.33 -4.48 9.66
N CYS A 73 7.49 -4.71 10.24
CA CYS A 73 8.78 -4.77 9.58
C CYS A 73 9.57 -5.91 10.21
N PHE A 74 10.38 -6.61 9.42
CA PHE A 74 11.23 -7.68 9.94
C PHE A 74 12.19 -7.17 11.02
N ASP A 75 12.81 -6.01 10.78
CA ASP A 75 13.67 -5.32 11.75
C ASP A 75 12.91 -4.17 12.44
N VAL A 76 12.84 -4.24 13.77
CA VAL A 76 12.20 -3.25 14.64
C VAL A 76 12.95 -1.91 14.61
N ALA A 77 14.28 -1.93 14.49
CA ALA A 77 15.08 -0.71 14.35
C ALA A 77 14.73 0.00 13.04
N ASP A 78 14.57 -0.76 11.97
CA ASP A 78 14.11 -0.22 10.68
C ASP A 78 12.69 0.31 10.72
N LYS A 79 11.76 -0.39 11.39
CA LYS A 79 10.39 0.13 11.62
C LYS A 79 10.43 1.53 12.23
N LYS A 80 11.17 1.69 13.32
CA LYS A 80 11.30 2.97 14.02
C LYS A 80 11.98 4.03 13.16
N ARG A 81 13.01 3.66 12.40
CA ARG A 81 13.73 4.57 11.50
C ARG A 81 12.82 5.07 10.39
N LEU A 82 12.12 4.18 9.68
CA LEU A 82 11.19 4.53 8.60
C LEU A 82 10.03 5.37 9.11
N GLN A 83 9.43 5.03 10.25
CA GLN A 83 8.38 5.83 10.86
C GLN A 83 8.85 7.26 11.17
N ARG A 84 10.08 7.43 11.69
CA ARG A 84 10.64 8.79 11.90
C ARG A 84 10.80 9.56 10.58
N VAL A 85 11.26 8.90 9.52
CA VAL A 85 11.38 9.53 8.18
C VAL A 85 10.00 9.94 7.66
N ILE A 86 9.00 9.07 7.77
CA ILE A 86 7.61 9.36 7.40
C ILE A 86 7.08 10.55 8.20
N HIS A 87 7.24 10.54 9.52
CA HIS A 87 6.80 11.64 10.37
C HIS A 87 7.48 12.96 9.98
N ALA A 88 8.78 12.95 9.75
CA ALA A 88 9.53 14.13 9.36
C ALA A 88 9.09 14.67 8.00
N GLY A 89 8.82 13.80 7.02
CA GLY A 89 8.40 14.20 5.68
C GLY A 89 6.95 14.69 5.59
N PHE A 90 6.06 14.17 6.42
CA PHE A 90 4.61 14.44 6.33
C PHE A 90 4.06 15.30 7.48
N GLY A 91 4.87 15.59 8.48
CA GLY A 91 4.49 16.28 9.71
C GLY A 91 3.67 15.43 10.69
N SER A 92 2.96 14.41 10.21
CA SER A 92 2.21 13.45 11.04
C SER A 92 2.01 12.11 10.33
N MET A 93 1.78 11.05 11.11
CA MET A 93 1.42 9.73 10.57
C MET A 93 0.04 9.75 9.89
N SER A 94 -0.88 10.57 10.39
CA SER A 94 -2.24 10.69 9.83
C SER A 94 -2.21 11.22 8.39
N ASN A 95 -1.35 12.20 8.12
CA ASN A 95 -1.17 12.74 6.77
C ASN A 95 -0.64 11.65 5.82
N PHE A 96 0.34 10.86 6.26
CA PHE A 96 0.81 9.70 5.50
C PHE A 96 -0.30 8.69 5.22
N ASN A 97 -1.11 8.36 6.24
CA ASN A 97 -2.22 7.42 6.09
C ASN A 97 -3.24 7.89 5.04
N ILE A 98 -3.57 9.19 5.04
CA ILE A 98 -4.47 9.80 4.06
C ILE A 98 -3.92 9.64 2.64
N GLU A 99 -2.64 9.92 2.43
CA GLU A 99 -2.02 9.84 1.09
C GLU A 99 -1.98 8.39 0.57
N VAL A 100 -1.59 7.43 1.41
CA VAL A 100 -1.61 6.00 1.03
C VAL A 100 -3.03 5.56 0.64
N LEU A 101 -4.02 5.91 1.45
CA LEU A 101 -5.42 5.56 1.16
C LEU A 101 -5.95 6.25 -0.09
N ARG A 102 -5.56 7.51 -0.35
CA ARG A 102 -5.92 8.23 -1.58
C ARG A 102 -5.44 7.47 -2.79
N VAL A 103 -4.19 7.02 -2.78
CA VAL A 103 -3.56 6.29 -3.90
C VAL A 103 -4.28 4.98 -4.15
N VAL A 104 -4.42 4.15 -3.11
CA VAL A 104 -5.02 2.82 -3.27
C VAL A 104 -6.46 2.93 -3.76
N LYS A 105 -7.21 3.96 -3.33
CA LYS A 105 -8.57 4.23 -3.81
C LYS A 105 -8.59 4.75 -5.26
N ALA A 106 -7.68 5.66 -5.62
CA ALA A 106 -7.60 6.23 -6.96
C ALA A 106 -7.26 5.18 -8.03
N SER A 107 -6.38 4.24 -7.69
CA SER A 107 -5.93 3.18 -8.61
C SER A 107 -6.81 1.91 -8.57
N SER A 108 -7.83 1.84 -7.70
CA SER A 108 -8.69 0.65 -7.51
C SER A 108 -9.79 0.46 -8.58
N LEU A 109 -9.81 1.21 -9.68
CA LEU A 109 -10.93 1.23 -10.63
C LEU A 109 -10.47 1.16 -12.11
N HIS A 110 -9.81 0.06 -12.49
CA HIS A 110 -9.86 -0.38 -13.88
C HIS A 110 -10.85 -1.56 -13.98
N PRO A 111 -12.07 -1.36 -14.51
CA PRO A 111 -12.90 -2.49 -14.91
C PRO A 111 -12.14 -3.23 -16.02
N LYS A 112 -11.82 -4.50 -15.77
CA LYS A 112 -11.27 -5.38 -16.80
C LYS A 112 -12.33 -5.46 -17.91
N VAL A 113 -11.98 -4.91 -19.08
CA VAL A 113 -12.73 -5.03 -20.34
C VAL A 113 -12.74 -6.48 -20.79
#